data_AF-A0A2E7EM92-F1
#
_entry.id   AF-A0A2E7EM92-F1
#
_cell.length_a   1.000
_cell.length_b   1.000
_cell.length_c   1.000
_cell.angle_alpha   90.00
_cell.angle_beta   90.00
_cell.angle_gamma   90.00
#
_symmetry.space_group_name_H-M   'P 1'
#
loop_
_entity.id
_entity.type
_entity.pdbx_description
1 polymer ?
#
loop_
_entity_poly.entity_id
_entity_poly.type
_entity_poly.pdbx_seq_one_letter_code
_entity_poly.pdbx_strand_id
1 'polypeptide(L)'
;MHLGEVCYHGGELLSLELWTLAIAVVTSVSCSLCGSLLVVNRQAMVSEGLSHAVLPGLAIAFWISRDYNSPWLLIAAGASGLVMIWLTEAFQRTKLLDPDASLGIVFAGMFSLGVLFVSNFLKQTHFHADCIIEGNLAIASLDRFEIGGWDLGPKSWLVMLLILIVQILFVSVCYKELKATLFDPELASRFGLRPRLFQLLWLSIVSLTTVAAFNVAGSILIVALMIAPPAAAYLVTTRLHHLLLVSAIVGAVSAMIGFYASLFLDVAPTGTVASAAGFVFLLVLFCSPSNGFIVKQWGHWQRNRATLECLALQWIKDGSQDRFSFSRGRMRPFRKWQYILKRLNRQALIEQASGHYALTPAGHKKLAAKLAEFNAAH
;
A
#
# COMPACT_ATOMS: atom_id res chain seq x y z
N MET A 1 -6.90 -30.90 -7.56
CA MET A 1 -8.10 -31.73 -7.78
C MET A 1 -8.77 -31.16 -9.03
N HIS A 2 -9.00 -32.01 -10.04
CA HIS A 2 -9.46 -31.62 -11.37
C HIS A 2 -10.74 -30.75 -11.31
N LEU A 3 -10.67 -29.54 -11.88
CA LEU A 3 -11.82 -28.75 -12.32
C LEU A 3 -12.37 -29.34 -13.63
N GLY A 4 -12.68 -30.63 -13.61
CA GLY A 4 -13.26 -31.36 -14.74
C GLY A 4 -14.62 -31.89 -14.32
N GLU A 5 -15.65 -31.50 -15.07
CA GLU A 5 -17.02 -32.01 -15.04
C GLU A 5 -17.93 -31.52 -13.89
N VAL A 6 -18.27 -30.23 -13.93
CA VAL A 6 -19.66 -29.85 -13.63
C VAL A 6 -20.24 -29.24 -14.90
N CYS A 7 -21.09 -30.00 -15.60
CA CYS A 7 -21.81 -29.55 -16.79
C CYS A 7 -22.83 -28.48 -16.41
N TYR A 8 -22.40 -27.21 -16.42
CA TYR A 8 -23.30 -26.07 -16.37
C TYR A 8 -23.66 -25.66 -17.81
N HIS A 9 -24.96 -25.51 -18.11
CA HIS A 9 -25.41 -24.95 -19.38
C HIS A 9 -24.85 -23.54 -19.54
N GLY A 10 -24.47 -23.15 -20.77
CA GLY A 10 -23.73 -21.90 -21.07
C GLY A 10 -24.35 -20.59 -20.57
N GLY A 11 -25.60 -20.58 -20.10
CA GLY A 11 -26.23 -19.44 -19.42
C GLY A 11 -25.87 -19.31 -17.93
N GLU A 12 -25.62 -20.42 -17.22
CA GLU A 12 -25.28 -20.41 -15.79
C GLU A 12 -23.81 -20.04 -15.53
N LEU A 13 -22.91 -20.41 -16.46
CA LEU A 13 -21.50 -20.00 -16.43
C LEU A 13 -21.33 -18.48 -16.49
N LEU A 14 -22.07 -17.82 -17.40
CA LEU A 14 -22.04 -16.36 -17.53
C LEU A 14 -22.54 -15.69 -16.24
N SER A 15 -23.57 -16.26 -15.60
CA SER A 15 -24.08 -15.75 -14.33
C SER A 15 -23.03 -15.87 -13.20
N LEU A 16 -22.27 -16.98 -13.17
CA LEU A 16 -21.27 -17.24 -12.15
C LEU A 16 -20.06 -16.30 -12.30
N GLU A 17 -19.57 -16.11 -13.52
CA GLU A 17 -18.48 -15.18 -13.83
C GLU A 17 -18.83 -13.75 -13.42
N LEU A 18 -20.06 -13.31 -13.69
CA LEU A 18 -20.55 -12.00 -13.29
C LEU A 18 -20.57 -11.84 -11.76
N TRP A 19 -20.99 -12.87 -11.02
CA TRP A 19 -20.98 -12.86 -9.56
C TRP A 19 -19.56 -12.85 -9.00
N THR A 20 -18.64 -13.65 -9.54
CA THR A 20 -17.23 -13.66 -9.12
C THR A 20 -16.59 -12.29 -9.37
N LEU A 21 -16.84 -11.68 -10.53
CA LEU A 21 -16.37 -10.33 -10.84
C LEU A 21 -16.95 -9.30 -9.86
N ALA A 22 -18.26 -9.36 -9.59
CA ALA A 22 -18.92 -8.45 -8.66
C ALA A 22 -18.33 -8.55 -7.24
N ILE A 23 -18.11 -9.78 -6.75
CA ILE A 23 -17.44 -10.03 -5.46
C ILE A 23 -16.02 -9.49 -5.46
N ALA A 24 -15.24 -9.74 -6.52
CA ALA A 24 -13.87 -9.26 -6.64
C ALA A 24 -13.79 -7.74 -6.65
N VAL A 25 -14.69 -7.05 -7.36
CA VAL A 25 -14.75 -5.59 -7.42
C VAL A 25 -15.16 -5.01 -6.08
N VAL A 26 -16.24 -5.50 -5.46
CA VAL A 26 -16.71 -5.01 -4.14
C VAL A 26 -15.62 -5.23 -3.09
N THR A 27 -15.00 -6.41 -3.06
CA THR A 27 -13.90 -6.72 -2.14
C THR A 27 -12.71 -5.80 -2.36
N SER A 28 -12.31 -5.58 -3.61
CA SER A 28 -11.19 -4.71 -3.95
C SER A 28 -11.45 -3.25 -3.58
N VAL A 29 -12.66 -2.75 -3.78
CA VAL A 29 -13.05 -1.40 -3.38
C VAL A 29 -13.01 -1.27 -1.86
N SER A 30 -13.61 -2.20 -1.12
CA SER A 30 -13.59 -2.22 0.36
C SER A 30 -12.17 -2.27 0.92
N CYS A 31 -11.32 -3.16 0.38
CA CYS A 31 -9.92 -3.25 0.80
C CYS A 31 -9.13 -1.98 0.45
N SER A 32 -9.37 -1.38 -0.72
CA SER A 32 -8.69 -0.16 -1.16
C SER A 32 -9.10 1.08 -0.34
N LEU A 33 -10.35 1.16 0.12
CA LEU A 33 -10.82 2.22 1.01
C LEU A 33 -10.16 2.10 2.40
N CYS A 34 -10.24 0.94 3.03
CA CYS A 34 -9.56 0.68 4.30
C CYS A 34 -8.04 0.87 4.21
N GLY A 35 -7.43 0.34 3.15
CA GLY A 35 -6.01 0.43 2.85
C GLY A 35 -5.52 1.87 2.70
N SER A 36 -6.33 2.75 2.14
CA SER A 36 -5.98 4.16 2.00
C SER A 36 -5.77 4.88 3.33
N LEU A 37 -6.58 4.56 4.35
CA LEU A 37 -6.42 5.11 5.69
C LEU A 37 -5.18 4.54 6.38
N LEU A 38 -4.89 3.24 6.17
CA LEU A 38 -3.66 2.60 6.67
C LEU A 38 -2.40 3.25 6.07
N VAL A 39 -2.38 3.46 4.75
CA VAL A 39 -1.23 4.04 4.05
C VAL A 39 -0.96 5.49 4.48
N VAL A 40 -2.03 6.31 4.59
CA VAL A 40 -1.89 7.71 5.07
C VAL A 40 -1.33 7.77 6.50
N ASN A 41 -1.74 6.84 7.36
CA ASN A 41 -1.23 6.75 8.74
C ASN A 41 0.12 6.05 8.89
N ARG A 42 0.74 5.57 7.80
CA ARG A 42 1.96 4.74 7.85
C ARG A 42 1.79 3.45 8.67
N GLN A 43 0.59 2.89 8.68
CA GLN A 43 0.24 1.67 9.41
C GLN A 43 -0.03 0.50 8.45
N ALA A 44 0.59 0.48 7.27
CA ALA A 44 0.35 -0.54 6.25
C ALA A 44 0.59 -1.97 6.76
N MET A 45 1.61 -2.18 7.60
CA MET A 45 1.93 -3.50 8.19
C MET A 45 0.83 -4.05 9.10
N VAL A 46 -0.10 -3.23 9.59
CA VAL A 46 -1.23 -3.71 10.41
C VAL A 46 -2.12 -4.66 9.60
N SER A 47 -2.25 -4.45 8.29
CA SER A 47 -3.03 -5.35 7.41
C SER A 47 -2.47 -6.78 7.37
N GLU A 48 -1.14 -6.92 7.32
CA GLU A 48 -0.44 -8.20 7.35
C GLU A 48 -0.57 -8.86 8.73
N GLY A 49 -0.36 -8.09 9.81
CA GLY A 49 -0.54 -8.59 11.17
C GLY A 49 -1.96 -9.10 11.44
N LEU A 50 -2.98 -8.40 10.95
CA LEU A 50 -4.38 -8.81 11.07
C LEU A 50 -4.65 -10.16 10.39
N SER A 51 -4.10 -10.39 9.20
CA SER A 51 -4.32 -11.64 8.45
C SER A 51 -3.84 -12.87 9.23
N HIS A 52 -2.75 -12.74 10.00
CA HIS A 52 -2.24 -13.81 10.85
C HIS A 52 -2.93 -13.87 12.23
N ALA A 53 -3.36 -12.73 12.76
CA ALA A 53 -4.06 -12.66 14.04
C ALA A 53 -5.49 -13.24 13.99
N VAL A 54 -6.04 -13.49 12.81
CA VAL A 54 -7.36 -14.12 12.62
C VAL A 54 -7.36 -15.62 12.95
N LEU A 55 -6.23 -16.31 12.75
CA LEU A 55 -6.09 -17.76 12.93
C LEU A 55 -6.54 -18.29 14.31
N PRO A 56 -6.08 -17.73 15.45
CA PRO A 56 -6.56 -18.18 16.76
C PRO A 56 -8.08 -18.01 16.95
N GLY A 57 -8.65 -16.92 16.44
CA GLY A 57 -10.10 -16.69 16.48
C GLY A 57 -10.88 -17.75 15.70
N LEU A 58 -10.45 -18.05 14.48
CA LEU A 58 -11.04 -19.12 13.65
C LEU A 58 -10.93 -20.49 14.32
N ALA A 59 -9.76 -20.81 14.89
CA ALA A 59 -9.52 -22.11 15.51
C ALA A 59 -10.44 -22.35 16.72
N ILE A 60 -10.62 -21.32 17.58
CA ILE A 60 -11.53 -21.39 18.73
C ILE A 60 -12.98 -21.50 18.26
N ALA A 61 -13.38 -20.71 17.25
CA ALA A 61 -14.74 -20.72 16.73
C ALA A 61 -15.13 -22.07 16.15
N PHE A 62 -14.23 -22.66 15.38
CA PHE A 62 -14.43 -23.96 14.77
C PHE A 62 -14.49 -25.07 15.82
N TRP A 63 -13.64 -25.00 16.85
CA TRP A 63 -13.70 -25.97 17.95
C TRP A 63 -15.06 -25.98 18.66
N ILE A 64 -15.69 -24.81 18.82
CA ILE A 64 -17.02 -24.67 19.44
C ILE A 64 -18.14 -25.05 18.48
N SER A 65 -18.17 -24.47 17.27
CA SER A 65 -19.30 -24.62 16.35
C SER A 65 -19.27 -25.92 15.56
N ARG A 66 -18.09 -26.50 15.30
CA ARG A 66 -17.85 -27.65 14.40
C ARG A 66 -18.39 -27.51 12.96
N ASP A 67 -18.96 -26.35 12.63
CA ASP A 67 -19.51 -26.00 11.31
C ASP A 67 -18.71 -24.86 10.66
N TYR A 68 -18.37 -25.03 9.39
CA TYR A 68 -17.63 -24.05 8.59
C TYR A 68 -18.49 -22.82 8.19
N ASN A 69 -19.81 -22.99 8.07
CA ASN A 69 -20.72 -21.94 7.60
C ASN A 69 -21.34 -21.10 8.72
N SER A 70 -20.96 -21.37 9.97
CA SER A 70 -21.49 -20.67 11.13
C SER A 70 -21.06 -19.19 11.13
N PRO A 71 -21.98 -18.24 11.35
CA PRO A 71 -21.63 -16.82 11.51
C PRO A 71 -20.69 -16.59 12.71
N TRP A 72 -20.59 -17.55 13.62
CA TRP A 72 -19.68 -17.50 14.76
C TRP A 72 -18.21 -17.44 14.34
N LEU A 73 -17.84 -18.02 13.19
CA LEU A 73 -16.47 -17.95 12.66
C LEU A 73 -16.04 -16.50 12.40
N LEU A 74 -16.90 -15.73 11.72
CA LEU A 74 -16.64 -14.31 11.42
C LEU A 74 -16.54 -13.47 12.69
N ILE A 75 -17.42 -13.71 13.67
CA ILE A 75 -17.45 -12.96 14.93
C ILE A 75 -16.18 -13.23 15.73
N ALA A 76 -15.78 -14.49 15.89
CA ALA A 76 -14.59 -14.87 16.65
C ALA A 76 -13.28 -14.46 15.96
N ALA A 77 -13.21 -14.58 14.63
CA ALA A 77 -12.10 -14.07 13.83
C ALA A 77 -11.95 -12.54 13.98
N GLY A 78 -13.07 -11.80 13.88
CA GLY A 78 -13.11 -10.36 14.10
C GLY A 78 -12.71 -9.97 15.52
N ALA A 79 -13.21 -10.69 16.52
CA ALA A 79 -12.84 -10.48 17.92
C ALA A 79 -11.34 -10.69 18.16
N SER A 80 -10.74 -11.72 17.53
CA SER A 80 -9.30 -11.95 17.60
C SER A 80 -8.51 -10.79 16.98
N GLY A 81 -8.92 -10.27 15.83
CA GLY A 81 -8.31 -9.07 15.23
C GLY A 81 -8.42 -7.84 16.12
N LEU A 82 -9.56 -7.64 16.81
CA LEU A 82 -9.73 -6.56 17.78
C LEU A 82 -8.82 -6.72 19.01
N VAL A 83 -8.68 -7.96 19.49
CA VAL A 83 -7.75 -8.30 20.57
C VAL A 83 -6.32 -7.96 20.15
N MET A 84 -5.91 -8.29 18.92
CA MET A 84 -4.60 -7.91 18.39
C MET A 84 -4.40 -6.40 18.41
N ILE A 85 -5.34 -5.63 17.86
CA ILE A 85 -5.26 -4.16 17.82
C ILE A 85 -5.14 -3.59 19.24
N TRP A 86 -5.96 -4.09 20.17
CA TRP A 86 -5.96 -3.64 21.55
C TRP A 86 -4.64 -3.97 22.27
N LEU A 87 -4.11 -5.20 22.10
CA LEU A 87 -2.82 -5.58 22.65
C LEU A 87 -1.70 -4.71 22.07
N THR A 88 -1.66 -4.55 20.74
CA THR A 88 -0.65 -3.71 20.08
C THR A 88 -0.71 -2.27 20.58
N GLU A 89 -1.90 -1.69 20.73
CA GLU A 89 -2.05 -0.35 21.31
C GLU A 89 -1.60 -0.31 22.77
N ALA A 90 -1.89 -1.33 23.57
CA ALA A 90 -1.45 -1.42 24.97
C ALA A 90 0.08 -1.47 25.08
N PHE A 91 0.78 -2.21 24.21
CA PHE A 91 2.24 -2.20 24.13
C PHE A 91 2.78 -0.85 23.70
N GLN A 92 2.19 -0.23 22.66
CA GLN A 92 2.60 1.10 22.19
C GLN A 92 2.43 2.18 23.26
N ARG A 93 1.45 2.05 24.18
CA ARG A 93 1.27 2.99 25.31
C ARG A 93 2.43 3.02 26.28
N THR A 94 3.18 1.92 26.41
CA THR A 94 4.37 1.88 27.28
C THR A 94 5.51 2.75 26.76
N LYS A 95 5.52 3.08 25.45
CA LYS A 95 6.61 3.79 24.75
C LYS A 95 7.98 3.10 24.86
N LEU A 96 8.02 1.83 25.26
CA LEU A 96 9.26 1.05 25.42
C LEU A 96 9.72 0.41 24.10
N LEU A 97 8.81 0.25 23.15
CA LEU A 97 9.02 -0.44 21.89
C LEU A 97 8.54 0.42 20.74
N ASP A 98 9.20 0.29 19.59
CA ASP A 98 8.72 0.91 18.36
C ASP A 98 7.34 0.35 17.97
N PRO A 99 6.49 1.15 17.29
CA PRO A 99 5.16 0.71 16.87
C PRO A 99 5.17 -0.59 16.06
N ASP A 100 6.14 -0.71 15.14
CA ASP A 100 6.30 -1.88 14.27
C ASP A 100 6.79 -3.10 15.04
N ALA A 101 7.68 -2.91 16.03
CA ALA A 101 8.14 -3.98 16.91
C ALA A 101 7.00 -4.50 17.81
N SER A 102 6.18 -3.58 18.35
CA SER A 102 5.01 -3.93 19.16
C SER A 102 3.99 -4.74 18.36
N LEU A 103 3.73 -4.32 17.11
CA LEU A 103 2.88 -5.07 16.18
C LEU A 103 3.47 -6.46 15.92
N GLY A 104 4.78 -6.52 15.62
CA GLY A 104 5.58 -7.73 15.39
C GLY A 104 5.39 -8.81 16.46
N ILE A 105 5.64 -8.43 17.71
CA ILE A 105 5.59 -9.34 18.85
C ILE A 105 4.17 -9.85 19.08
N VAL A 106 3.17 -8.98 18.99
CA VAL A 106 1.77 -9.35 19.24
C VAL A 106 1.25 -10.30 18.16
N PHE A 107 1.44 -9.98 16.87
CA PHE A 107 0.95 -10.86 15.81
C PHE A 107 1.66 -12.22 15.83
N ALA A 108 2.98 -12.26 16.06
CA ALA A 108 3.73 -13.51 16.14
C ALA A 108 3.28 -14.37 17.32
N GLY A 109 3.03 -13.74 18.48
CA GLY A 109 2.50 -14.42 19.66
C GLY A 109 1.10 -15.00 19.42
N MET A 110 0.18 -14.20 18.86
CA MET A 110 -1.18 -14.65 18.54
C MET A 110 -1.20 -15.75 17.48
N PHE A 111 -0.38 -15.62 16.44
CA PHE A 111 -0.25 -16.64 15.40
C PHE A 111 0.27 -17.96 15.98
N SER A 112 1.32 -17.92 16.80
CA SER A 112 1.86 -19.10 17.49
C SER A 112 0.82 -19.76 18.40
N LEU A 113 0.05 -18.97 19.17
CA LEU A 113 -1.05 -19.47 19.98
C LEU A 113 -2.13 -20.16 19.14
N GLY A 114 -2.50 -19.57 18.00
CA GLY A 114 -3.44 -20.17 17.07
C GLY A 114 -2.94 -21.50 16.51
N VAL A 115 -1.67 -21.56 16.08
CA VAL A 115 -1.05 -22.79 15.56
C VAL A 115 -0.98 -23.88 16.63
N LEU A 116 -0.61 -23.53 17.88
CA LEU A 116 -0.63 -24.47 19.01
C LEU A 116 -2.03 -25.00 19.30
N PHE A 117 -3.05 -24.15 19.19
CA PHE A 117 -4.43 -24.55 19.39
C PHE A 117 -4.89 -25.52 18.30
N VAL A 118 -4.64 -25.20 17.03
CA VAL A 118 -4.94 -26.08 15.90
C VAL A 118 -4.21 -27.42 16.04
N SER A 119 -2.91 -27.40 16.37
CA SER A 119 -2.08 -28.60 16.50
C SER A 119 -2.50 -29.52 17.64
N ASN A 120 -3.05 -29.00 18.74
CA ASN A 120 -3.48 -29.84 19.86
C ASN A 120 -4.94 -30.27 19.78
N PHE A 121 -5.84 -29.37 19.36
CA PHE A 121 -7.28 -29.60 19.45
C PHE A 121 -7.95 -30.00 18.13
N LEU A 122 -7.30 -29.76 16.98
CA LEU A 122 -7.88 -29.99 15.65
C LEU A 122 -7.13 -31.07 14.83
N LYS A 123 -6.19 -31.79 15.45
CA LYS A 123 -5.40 -32.87 14.84
C LYS A 123 -6.21 -34.00 14.18
N GLN A 124 -7.45 -34.20 14.61
CA GLN A 124 -8.33 -35.31 14.18
C GLN A 124 -9.43 -34.86 13.20
N THR A 125 -9.62 -33.56 13.04
CA THR A 125 -10.51 -33.00 12.02
C THR A 125 -9.67 -32.71 10.78
N HIS A 126 -10.15 -33.01 9.59
CA HIS A 126 -9.55 -32.59 8.31
C HIS A 126 -9.61 -31.05 8.15
N PHE A 127 -9.05 -30.31 9.10
CA PHE A 127 -8.91 -28.88 9.08
C PHE A 127 -7.74 -28.57 8.15
N HIS A 128 -8.03 -28.55 6.84
CA HIS A 128 -7.10 -28.06 5.85
C HIS A 128 -6.97 -26.54 6.03
N ALA A 129 -6.11 -26.14 6.97
CA ALA A 129 -5.74 -24.73 7.17
C ALA A 129 -5.30 -24.10 5.84
N ASP A 130 -4.71 -24.90 4.95
CA ASP A 130 -4.32 -24.53 3.60
C ASP A 130 -5.51 -24.01 2.77
N CYS A 131 -6.68 -24.65 2.83
CA CYS A 131 -7.86 -24.23 2.07
C CYS A 131 -8.47 -22.90 2.57
N ILE A 132 -8.31 -22.60 3.86
CA ILE A 132 -8.82 -21.36 4.47
C ILE A 132 -7.83 -20.20 4.24
N ILE A 133 -6.52 -20.49 4.22
CA ILE A 133 -5.46 -19.50 4.03
C ILE A 133 -5.30 -19.10 2.55
N GLU A 134 -5.49 -20.03 1.61
CA GLU A 134 -5.35 -19.78 0.18
C GLU A 134 -6.47 -18.90 -0.38
N GLY A 135 -7.69 -19.02 0.16
CA GLY A 135 -8.87 -18.29 -0.31
C GLY A 135 -9.23 -18.65 -1.76
N ASN A 136 -10.48 -19.05 -1.99
CA ASN A 136 -10.91 -19.38 -3.34
C ASN A 136 -12.12 -18.54 -3.75
N LEU A 137 -11.84 -17.46 -4.48
CA LEU A 137 -12.85 -16.58 -5.09
C LEU A 137 -13.91 -17.35 -5.89
N ALA A 138 -13.55 -18.48 -6.51
CA ALA A 138 -14.48 -19.32 -7.24
C ALA A 138 -15.46 -20.06 -6.31
N ILE A 139 -14.99 -20.56 -5.15
CA ILE A 139 -15.85 -21.23 -4.16
C ILE A 139 -16.72 -20.22 -3.41
N ALA A 140 -16.22 -19.01 -3.16
CA ALA A 140 -16.99 -17.94 -2.51
C ALA A 140 -18.23 -17.50 -3.31
N SER A 141 -18.25 -17.75 -4.62
CA SER A 141 -19.40 -17.50 -5.51
C SER A 141 -20.47 -18.61 -5.48
N LEU A 142 -20.14 -19.78 -4.94
CA LEU A 142 -21.03 -20.95 -4.85
C LEU A 142 -21.85 -21.00 -3.56
N ASP A 143 -21.44 -20.29 -2.51
CA ASP A 143 -22.18 -20.24 -1.23
C ASP A 143 -23.32 -19.19 -1.32
N ARG A 144 -24.49 -19.64 -1.80
CA ARG A 144 -25.68 -18.81 -2.03
C ARG A 144 -26.55 -18.70 -0.77
N PHE A 145 -27.09 -17.51 -0.51
CA PHE A 145 -27.96 -17.26 0.63
C PHE A 145 -29.43 -17.29 0.18
N GLU A 146 -30.10 -18.42 0.39
CA GLU A 146 -31.53 -18.55 0.16
C GLU A 146 -32.30 -18.18 1.43
N ILE A 147 -33.11 -17.12 1.39
CA ILE A 147 -34.08 -16.81 2.44
C ILE A 147 -35.48 -16.91 1.84
N GLY A 148 -36.28 -17.85 2.34
CA GLY A 148 -37.71 -17.93 2.00
C GLY A 148 -38.01 -18.20 0.51
N GLY A 149 -37.14 -18.90 -0.20
CA GLY A 149 -37.33 -19.26 -1.62
C GLY A 149 -36.93 -18.19 -2.64
N TRP A 150 -36.34 -17.08 -2.18
CA TRP A 150 -35.75 -16.05 -3.05
C TRP A 150 -34.22 -16.16 -2.95
N ASP A 151 -33.54 -16.36 -4.08
CA ASP A 151 -32.07 -16.37 -4.15
C ASP A 151 -31.56 -14.92 -4.18
N LEU A 152 -31.02 -14.44 -3.05
CA LEU A 152 -30.45 -13.09 -2.95
C LEU A 152 -29.00 -13.02 -3.48
N GLY A 153 -28.48 -14.13 -4.02
CA GLY A 153 -27.13 -14.25 -4.54
C GLY A 153 -26.12 -14.78 -3.50
N PRO A 154 -24.81 -14.71 -3.82
CA PRO A 154 -23.76 -15.25 -2.95
C PRO A 154 -23.70 -14.52 -1.60
N LYS A 155 -23.67 -15.28 -0.49
CA LYS A 155 -23.57 -14.75 0.88
C LYS A 155 -22.38 -13.80 1.05
N SER A 156 -21.27 -14.16 0.43
CA SER A 156 -20.03 -13.38 0.40
C SER A 156 -20.20 -12.00 -0.25
N TRP A 157 -21.02 -11.90 -1.29
CA TRP A 157 -21.31 -10.61 -1.95
C TRP A 157 -22.09 -9.70 -1.00
N LEU A 158 -23.14 -10.21 -0.36
CA LEU A 158 -23.96 -9.44 0.59
C LEU A 158 -23.16 -8.95 1.79
N VAL A 159 -22.32 -9.82 2.38
CA VAL A 159 -21.47 -9.46 3.53
C VAL A 159 -20.48 -8.36 3.14
N MET A 160 -19.78 -8.53 2.01
CA MET A 160 -18.80 -7.53 1.57
C MET A 160 -19.45 -6.21 1.13
N LEU A 161 -20.64 -6.27 0.53
CA LEU A 161 -21.42 -5.09 0.18
C LEU A 161 -21.89 -4.34 1.44
N LEU A 162 -22.39 -5.06 2.45
CA LEU A 162 -22.80 -4.45 3.72
C LEU A 162 -21.61 -3.78 4.41
N ILE A 163 -20.45 -4.45 4.45
CA ILE A 163 -19.22 -3.87 4.98
C ILE A 163 -18.80 -2.63 4.19
N LEU A 164 -18.89 -2.66 2.85
CA LEU A 164 -18.60 -1.50 2.01
C LEU A 164 -19.52 -0.32 2.35
N ILE A 165 -20.82 -0.56 2.50
CA ILE A 165 -21.79 0.47 2.89
C ILE A 165 -21.45 1.05 4.26
N VAL A 166 -21.12 0.21 5.24
CA VAL A 166 -20.69 0.64 6.58
C VAL A 166 -19.42 1.49 6.50
N GLN A 167 -18.43 1.09 5.68
CA GLN A 167 -17.21 1.86 5.47
C GLN A 167 -17.51 3.24 4.86
N ILE A 168 -18.29 3.29 3.78
CA ILE A 168 -18.64 4.55 3.11
C ILE A 168 -19.41 5.45 4.06
N LEU A 169 -20.36 4.91 4.83
CA LEU A 169 -21.12 5.66 5.82
C LEU A 169 -20.21 6.20 6.92
N PHE A 170 -19.33 5.36 7.48
CA PHE A 170 -18.37 5.77 8.51
C PHE A 170 -17.43 6.86 8.01
N VAL A 171 -16.84 6.69 6.82
CA VAL A 171 -15.95 7.69 6.22
C VAL A 171 -16.70 8.99 5.93
N SER A 172 -17.94 8.92 5.47
CA SER A 172 -18.75 10.11 5.14
C SER A 172 -19.16 10.89 6.39
N VAL A 173 -19.62 10.19 7.43
CA VAL A 173 -20.07 10.80 8.69
C VAL A 173 -18.87 11.33 9.48
N CYS A 174 -17.80 10.54 9.61
CA CYS A 174 -16.62 10.89 10.39
C CYS A 174 -15.51 11.55 9.56
N TYR A 175 -15.81 12.08 8.37
CA TYR A 175 -14.77 12.60 7.45
C TYR A 175 -13.94 13.72 8.08
N LYS A 176 -14.58 14.63 8.81
CA LYS A 176 -13.90 15.81 9.40
C LYS A 176 -13.01 15.39 10.56
N GLU A 177 -13.49 14.47 11.38
CA GLU A 177 -12.82 13.93 12.56
C GLU A 177 -11.66 13.02 12.16
N LEU A 178 -11.86 12.15 11.16
CA LEU A 178 -10.79 11.35 10.56
C LEU A 178 -9.72 12.28 10.01
N LYS A 179 -10.07 13.27 9.19
CA LYS A 179 -9.08 14.21 8.66
C LYS A 179 -8.30 14.93 9.78
N ALA A 180 -8.97 15.41 10.83
CA ALA A 180 -8.27 16.06 11.94
C ALA A 180 -7.32 15.11 12.67
N THR A 181 -7.77 13.90 12.98
CA THR A 181 -7.01 12.92 13.77
C THR A 181 -5.86 12.26 12.99
N LEU A 182 -5.99 12.14 11.67
CA LEU A 182 -4.96 11.59 10.77
C LEU A 182 -3.78 12.55 10.56
N PHE A 183 -4.05 13.83 10.39
CA PHE A 183 -3.02 14.81 10.03
C PHE A 183 -2.41 15.51 11.25
N ASP A 184 -3.19 15.76 12.30
CA ASP A 184 -2.70 16.39 13.53
C ASP A 184 -3.44 15.86 14.77
N PRO A 185 -3.01 14.70 15.31
CA PRO A 185 -3.66 14.11 16.48
C PRO A 185 -3.53 14.99 17.73
N GLU A 186 -2.47 15.81 17.84
CA GLU A 186 -2.28 16.68 19.01
C GLU A 186 -3.25 17.86 18.96
N LEU A 187 -3.37 18.53 17.82
CA LEU A 187 -4.35 19.59 17.62
C LEU A 187 -5.79 19.07 17.73
N ALA A 188 -6.09 17.90 17.18
CA ALA A 188 -7.40 17.26 17.32
C ALA A 188 -7.76 17.02 18.79
N SER A 189 -6.79 16.61 19.61
CA SER A 189 -7.01 16.42 21.05
C SER A 189 -7.33 17.73 21.79
N ARG A 190 -6.75 18.85 21.36
CA ARG A 190 -7.05 20.18 21.91
C ARG A 190 -8.44 20.68 21.50
N PHE A 191 -8.95 20.27 20.35
CA PHE A 191 -10.33 20.54 19.93
C PHE A 191 -11.38 19.64 20.59
N GLY A 192 -11.00 18.83 21.58
CA GLY A 192 -11.92 17.95 22.32
C GLY A 192 -12.21 16.61 21.63
N LEU A 193 -11.58 16.33 20.50
CA LEU A 193 -11.65 14.99 19.89
C LEU A 193 -10.80 14.01 20.69
N ARG A 194 -11.13 12.72 20.59
CA ARG A 194 -10.33 11.63 21.17
C ARG A 194 -9.65 10.85 20.03
N PRO A 195 -8.46 11.27 19.54
CA PRO A 195 -7.80 10.62 18.40
C PRO A 195 -7.67 9.11 18.54
N ARG A 196 -7.40 8.63 19.76
CA ARG A 196 -7.29 7.20 20.07
C ARG A 196 -8.60 6.44 19.84
N LEU A 197 -9.74 7.04 20.18
CA LEU A 197 -11.04 6.40 19.95
C LEU A 197 -11.30 6.27 18.45
N PHE A 198 -11.03 7.33 17.67
CA PHE A 198 -11.14 7.27 16.22
C PHE A 198 -10.18 6.24 15.62
N GLN A 199 -8.95 6.16 16.15
CA GLN A 199 -7.99 5.14 15.75
C GLN A 199 -8.52 3.72 15.94
N LEU A 200 -9.04 3.44 17.14
CA LEU A 200 -9.63 2.14 17.43
C LEU A 200 -10.85 1.84 16.55
N LEU A 201 -11.70 2.84 16.30
CA LEU A 201 -12.90 2.69 15.46
C LEU A 201 -12.54 2.32 14.01
N TRP A 202 -11.64 3.07 13.37
CA TRP A 202 -11.31 2.79 11.97
C TRP A 202 -10.48 1.50 11.84
N LEU A 203 -9.61 1.18 12.81
CA LEU A 203 -8.90 -0.11 12.86
C LEU A 203 -9.85 -1.28 13.09
N SER A 204 -10.96 -1.08 13.82
CA SER A 204 -12.00 -2.09 13.99
C SER A 204 -12.70 -2.41 12.67
N ILE A 205 -13.02 -1.37 11.88
CA ILE A 205 -13.61 -1.53 10.54
C ILE A 205 -12.62 -2.23 9.60
N VAL A 206 -11.33 -1.87 9.68
CA VAL A 206 -10.27 -2.57 8.93
C VAL A 206 -10.21 -4.05 9.31
N SER A 207 -10.18 -4.37 10.60
CA SER A 207 -10.20 -5.76 11.10
C SER A 207 -11.39 -6.55 10.55
N LEU A 208 -12.60 -5.98 10.66
CA LEU A 208 -13.82 -6.61 10.14
C LEU A 208 -13.75 -6.86 8.63
N THR A 209 -13.20 -5.89 7.90
CA THR A 209 -13.02 -5.98 6.44
C THR A 209 -12.00 -7.04 6.08
N THR A 210 -10.86 -7.08 6.77
CA THR A 210 -9.83 -8.10 6.56
C THR A 210 -10.39 -9.49 6.80
N VAL A 211 -11.12 -9.71 7.90
CA VAL A 211 -11.72 -11.01 8.24
C VAL A 211 -12.75 -11.46 7.19
N ALA A 212 -13.64 -10.55 6.77
CA ALA A 212 -14.65 -10.88 5.78
C ALA A 212 -14.03 -11.15 4.40
N ALA A 213 -13.05 -10.33 4.00
CA ALA A 213 -12.31 -10.52 2.76
C ALA A 213 -11.45 -11.79 2.79
N PHE A 214 -10.96 -12.21 3.97
CA PHE A 214 -10.12 -13.40 4.15
C PHE A 214 -10.80 -14.66 3.63
N ASN A 215 -12.07 -14.84 3.96
CA ASN A 215 -12.86 -15.98 3.51
C ASN A 215 -13.09 -16.00 1.98
N VAL A 216 -13.02 -14.83 1.33
CA VAL A 216 -13.34 -14.67 -0.10
C VAL A 216 -12.09 -14.73 -0.98
N ALA A 217 -11.06 -13.98 -0.59
CA ALA A 217 -9.91 -13.62 -1.40
C ALA A 217 -8.60 -14.27 -0.93
N GLY A 218 -8.54 -14.72 0.33
CA GLY A 218 -7.32 -15.24 0.94
C GLY A 218 -6.39 -14.14 1.46
N SER A 219 -5.39 -14.54 2.25
CA SER A 219 -4.51 -13.63 2.98
C SER A 219 -3.69 -12.70 2.06
N ILE A 220 -3.09 -13.27 1.02
CA ILE A 220 -2.15 -12.58 0.12
C ILE A 220 -2.86 -11.50 -0.69
N LEU A 221 -4.03 -11.82 -1.24
CA LEU A 221 -4.78 -10.89 -2.08
C LEU A 221 -5.25 -9.67 -1.29
N ILE A 222 -5.65 -9.84 -0.03
CA ILE A 222 -6.09 -8.73 0.83
C ILE A 222 -4.95 -7.76 1.07
N VAL A 223 -3.77 -8.27 1.45
CA VAL A 223 -2.59 -7.43 1.67
C VAL A 223 -2.24 -6.68 0.38
N ALA A 224 -2.27 -7.35 -0.78
CA ALA A 224 -2.03 -6.71 -2.07
C ALA A 224 -3.02 -5.56 -2.35
N LEU A 225 -4.32 -5.78 -2.15
CA LEU A 225 -5.37 -4.79 -2.40
C LEU A 225 -5.44 -3.66 -1.35
N MET A 226 -5.02 -3.94 -0.12
CA MET A 226 -4.95 -2.91 0.93
C MET A 226 -3.72 -2.01 0.80
N ILE A 227 -2.69 -2.42 0.05
CA ILE A 227 -1.43 -1.66 -0.04
C ILE A 227 -1.22 -1.08 -1.44
N ALA A 228 -1.31 -1.89 -2.50
CA ALA A 228 -0.90 -1.46 -3.84
C ALA A 228 -1.82 -0.38 -4.46
N PRO A 229 -3.16 -0.54 -4.52
CA PRO A 229 -4.05 0.51 -5.03
C PRO A 229 -3.97 1.82 -4.24
N PRO A 230 -3.95 1.82 -2.89
CA PRO A 230 -3.83 3.07 -2.14
C PRO A 230 -2.45 3.71 -2.25
N ALA A 231 -1.37 2.92 -2.32
CA ALA A 231 -0.03 3.45 -2.59
C ALA A 231 0.06 4.10 -3.98
N ALA A 232 -0.59 3.50 -4.98
CA ALA A 232 -0.71 4.10 -6.31
C ALA A 232 -1.48 5.43 -6.26
N ALA A 233 -2.61 5.47 -5.56
CA ALA A 233 -3.39 6.69 -5.39
C ALA A 233 -2.61 7.78 -4.64
N TYR A 234 -1.84 7.42 -3.62
CA TYR A 234 -0.99 8.34 -2.86
C TYR A 234 0.10 8.99 -3.72
N LEU A 235 0.57 8.33 -4.79
CA LEU A 235 1.51 8.91 -5.74
C LEU A 235 0.87 9.93 -6.69
N VAL A 236 -0.44 9.86 -6.90
CA VAL A 236 -1.17 10.69 -7.87
C VAL A 236 -1.76 11.94 -7.21
N THR A 237 -2.25 11.83 -5.98
CA THR A 237 -2.98 12.91 -5.31
C THR A 237 -2.56 13.12 -3.86
N THR A 238 -2.64 14.37 -3.39
CA THR A 238 -2.33 14.79 -2.01
C THR A 238 -3.58 15.06 -1.17
N ARG A 239 -4.78 15.02 -1.76
CA ARG A 239 -6.04 15.32 -1.06
C ARG A 239 -6.74 14.03 -0.63
N LEU A 240 -7.07 13.90 0.65
CA LEU A 240 -7.66 12.68 1.23
C LEU A 240 -8.90 12.13 0.48
N HIS A 241 -9.89 12.97 0.17
CA HIS A 241 -11.06 12.56 -0.63
C HIS A 241 -10.71 12.04 -2.02
N HIS A 242 -9.80 12.71 -2.73
CA HIS A 242 -9.34 12.23 -4.03
C HIS A 242 -8.57 10.93 -3.87
N LEU A 243 -7.79 10.78 -2.79
CA LEU A 243 -7.03 9.57 -2.52
C LEU A 243 -7.95 8.37 -2.30
N LEU A 244 -9.01 8.52 -1.50
CA LEU A 244 -10.03 7.49 -1.28
C LEU A 244 -10.68 7.06 -2.60
N LEU A 245 -11.10 8.03 -3.42
CA LEU A 245 -11.82 7.78 -4.67
C LEU A 245 -10.90 7.17 -5.74
N VAL A 246 -9.69 7.69 -5.92
CA VAL A 246 -8.71 7.15 -6.86
C VAL A 246 -8.27 5.75 -6.43
N SER A 247 -8.05 5.52 -5.13
CA SER A 247 -7.71 4.19 -4.58
C SER A 247 -8.80 3.17 -4.91
N ALA A 248 -10.06 3.50 -4.68
CA ALA A 248 -11.20 2.64 -5.01
C ALA A 248 -11.28 2.32 -6.51
N ILE A 249 -11.08 3.31 -7.38
CA ILE A 249 -11.08 3.11 -8.84
C ILE A 249 -9.92 2.20 -9.25
N VAL A 250 -8.71 2.47 -8.76
CA VAL A 250 -7.52 1.65 -9.06
C VAL A 250 -7.71 0.22 -8.58
N GLY A 251 -8.30 0.01 -7.41
CA GLY A 251 -8.66 -1.31 -6.89
C GLY A 251 -9.67 -2.04 -7.77
N ALA A 252 -10.76 -1.37 -8.16
CA ALA A 252 -11.78 -1.94 -9.04
C ALA A 252 -11.21 -2.32 -10.42
N VAL A 253 -10.40 -1.44 -11.03
CA VAL A 253 -9.74 -1.71 -12.31
C VAL A 253 -8.76 -2.87 -12.18
N SER A 254 -8.01 -2.96 -11.09
CA SER A 254 -7.09 -4.09 -10.84
C SER A 254 -7.86 -5.41 -10.70
N ALA A 255 -9.01 -5.40 -10.04
CA ALA A 255 -9.91 -6.55 -9.93
C ALA A 255 -10.42 -7.00 -11.31
N MET A 256 -10.89 -6.07 -12.13
CA MET A 256 -11.37 -6.37 -13.48
C MET A 256 -10.26 -6.95 -14.36
N ILE A 257 -9.11 -6.29 -14.43
CA ILE A 257 -7.97 -6.74 -15.25
C ILE A 257 -7.50 -8.12 -14.78
N GLY A 258 -7.34 -8.32 -13.47
CA GLY A 258 -6.88 -9.58 -12.92
C GLY A 258 -7.87 -10.73 -13.11
N PHE A 259 -9.16 -10.46 -13.00
CA PHE A 259 -10.21 -11.45 -13.23
C PHE A 259 -10.24 -11.91 -14.69
N TYR A 260 -10.28 -10.97 -15.65
CA TYR A 260 -10.23 -11.34 -17.07
C TYR A 260 -8.92 -12.04 -17.43
N ALA A 261 -7.78 -11.61 -16.87
CA ALA A 261 -6.51 -12.29 -17.08
C ALA A 261 -6.51 -13.73 -16.54
N SER A 262 -7.20 -14.00 -15.44
CA SER A 262 -7.39 -15.37 -14.91
C SER A 262 -8.15 -16.25 -15.88
N LEU A 263 -9.21 -15.73 -16.52
CA LEU A 263 -9.97 -16.46 -17.53
C LEU A 263 -9.13 -16.78 -18.78
N PHE A 264 -8.28 -15.84 -19.22
CA PHE A 264 -7.41 -16.06 -20.38
C PHE A 264 -6.24 -17.02 -20.11
N LEU A 265 -5.71 -17.02 -18.88
CA LEU A 265 -4.53 -17.80 -18.51
C LEU A 265 -4.87 -19.15 -17.87
N ASP A 266 -6.14 -19.39 -17.54
CA ASP A 266 -6.61 -20.56 -16.79
C ASP A 266 -5.88 -20.74 -15.44
N VAL A 267 -5.71 -19.62 -14.72
CA VAL A 267 -5.01 -19.55 -13.41
C VAL A 267 -5.96 -19.03 -12.33
N ALA A 268 -5.68 -19.36 -11.07
CA ALA A 268 -6.47 -18.90 -9.92
C ALA A 268 -6.65 -17.36 -9.89
N PRO A 269 -7.90 -16.86 -9.78
CA PRO A 269 -8.21 -15.43 -9.85
C PRO A 269 -7.61 -14.61 -8.69
N THR A 270 -7.35 -15.24 -7.54
CA THR A 270 -6.76 -14.55 -6.38
C THR A 270 -5.35 -14.04 -6.69
N GLY A 271 -4.51 -14.91 -7.27
CA GLY A 271 -3.14 -14.57 -7.64
C GLY A 271 -3.03 -13.59 -8.81
N THR A 272 -3.91 -13.72 -9.82
CA THR A 272 -3.90 -12.81 -10.98
C THR A 272 -4.38 -11.41 -10.61
N VAL A 273 -5.38 -11.26 -9.74
CA VAL A 273 -5.81 -9.95 -9.24
C VAL A 273 -4.74 -9.29 -8.39
N ALA A 274 -4.07 -10.03 -7.50
CA ALA A 274 -2.96 -9.51 -6.72
C ALA A 274 -1.81 -9.02 -7.64
N SER A 275 -1.49 -9.81 -8.68
CA SER A 275 -0.48 -9.48 -9.67
C SER A 275 -0.86 -8.25 -10.51
N ALA A 276 -2.14 -8.15 -10.91
CA ALA A 276 -2.68 -7.00 -11.63
C ALA A 276 -2.59 -5.72 -10.78
N ALA A 277 -2.95 -5.77 -9.50
CA ALA A 277 -2.81 -4.65 -8.58
C ALA A 277 -1.35 -4.19 -8.44
N GLY A 278 -0.41 -5.13 -8.33
CA GLY A 278 1.03 -4.83 -8.35
C GLY A 278 1.50 -4.20 -9.66
N PHE A 279 1.02 -4.71 -10.80
CA PHE A 279 1.36 -4.16 -12.12
C PHE A 279 0.81 -2.74 -12.32
N VAL A 280 -0.44 -2.49 -11.94
CA VAL A 280 -1.06 -1.16 -12.00
C VAL A 280 -0.30 -0.19 -11.09
N PHE A 281 0.10 -0.62 -9.88
CA PHE A 281 0.96 0.17 -9.00
C PHE A 281 2.30 0.52 -9.67
N LEU A 282 2.98 -0.44 -10.31
CA LEU A 282 4.22 -0.17 -11.03
C LEU A 282 4.03 0.82 -12.17
N LEU A 283 2.97 0.68 -12.97
CA LEU A 283 2.65 1.63 -14.04
C LEU A 283 2.46 3.05 -13.49
N VAL A 284 1.72 3.20 -12.39
CA VAL A 284 1.52 4.50 -11.73
C VAL A 284 2.83 5.04 -11.15
N LEU A 285 3.68 4.18 -10.60
CA LEU A 285 5.00 4.57 -10.07
C LEU A 285 5.91 5.16 -11.16
N PHE A 286 5.88 4.59 -12.37
CA PHE A 286 6.66 5.11 -13.51
C PHE A 286 6.01 6.34 -14.14
N CYS A 287 4.68 6.37 -14.26
CA CYS A 287 3.95 7.41 -14.99
C CYS A 287 3.52 8.61 -14.12
N SER A 288 3.62 8.55 -12.79
CA SER A 288 3.08 9.61 -11.92
C SER A 288 3.80 10.95 -12.16
N PRO A 289 3.05 12.04 -12.47
CA PRO A 289 3.62 13.32 -12.85
C PRO A 289 4.21 14.13 -11.67
N SER A 290 3.77 13.89 -10.43
CA SER A 290 4.22 14.69 -9.26
C SER A 290 5.36 14.03 -8.48
N ASN A 291 5.37 12.69 -8.40
CA ASN A 291 6.27 11.91 -7.55
C ASN A 291 6.83 10.66 -8.23
N GLY A 292 6.57 10.47 -9.53
CA GLY A 292 7.06 9.30 -10.26
C GLY A 292 8.57 9.19 -10.23
N PHE A 293 9.06 7.95 -10.20
CA PHE A 293 10.50 7.66 -10.11
C PHE A 293 11.29 8.37 -11.22
N ILE A 294 10.72 8.41 -12.43
CA ILE A 294 11.30 9.05 -13.60
C ILE A 294 11.41 10.58 -13.39
N VAL A 295 10.35 11.22 -12.89
CA VAL A 295 10.33 12.68 -12.67
C VAL A 295 11.30 13.08 -11.56
N LYS A 296 11.35 12.32 -10.45
CA LYS A 296 12.31 12.56 -9.36
C LYS A 296 13.75 12.32 -9.79
N GLN A 297 14.02 11.25 -10.51
CA GLN A 297 15.37 10.93 -10.97
C GLN A 297 15.85 11.96 -12.01
N TRP A 298 14.96 12.41 -12.90
CA TRP A 298 15.25 13.46 -13.87
C TRP A 298 15.49 14.81 -13.19
N GLY A 299 14.65 15.20 -12.23
CA GLY A 299 14.79 16.43 -11.45
C GLY A 299 16.04 16.44 -10.57
N HIS A 300 16.36 15.31 -9.91
CA HIS A 300 17.58 15.15 -9.13
C HIS A 300 18.83 15.21 -10.03
N TRP A 301 18.76 14.64 -11.23
CA TRP A 301 19.85 14.70 -12.20
C TRP A 301 20.05 16.11 -12.77
N GLN A 302 18.96 16.85 -13.06
CA GLN A 302 19.03 18.26 -13.47
C GLN A 302 19.53 19.17 -12.34
N ARG A 303 19.04 19.00 -11.12
CA ARG A 303 19.50 19.77 -9.94
C ARG A 303 20.97 19.53 -9.65
N ASN A 304 21.42 18.26 -9.59
CA ASN A 304 22.83 17.94 -9.38
C ASN A 304 23.74 18.45 -10.51
N ARG A 305 23.23 18.54 -11.74
CA ARG A 305 23.97 19.18 -12.84
C ARG A 305 24.09 20.69 -12.62
N ALA A 306 23.00 21.35 -12.23
CA ALA A 306 22.99 22.79 -11.99
C ALA A 306 23.91 23.20 -10.82
N THR A 307 23.88 22.45 -9.70
CA THR A 307 24.78 22.68 -8.56
C THR A 307 26.24 22.40 -8.91
N LEU A 308 26.55 21.33 -9.64
CA LEU A 308 27.93 21.07 -10.08
C LEU A 308 28.46 22.15 -11.03
N GLU A 309 27.63 22.68 -11.92
CA GLU A 309 27.99 23.82 -12.76
C GLU A 309 28.23 25.10 -11.94
N CYS A 310 27.40 25.38 -10.92
CA CYS A 310 27.62 26.52 -10.02
C CYS A 310 28.89 26.37 -9.19
N LEU A 311 29.12 25.20 -8.58
CA LEU A 311 30.32 24.90 -7.81
C LEU A 311 31.57 25.02 -8.68
N ALA A 312 31.53 24.54 -9.93
CA ALA A 312 32.65 24.68 -10.86
C ALA A 312 32.93 26.14 -11.22
N LEU A 313 31.90 26.93 -11.52
CA LEU A 313 32.08 28.36 -11.85
C LEU A 313 32.52 29.16 -10.61
N GLN A 314 32.01 28.85 -9.42
CA GLN A 314 32.42 29.50 -8.17
C GLN A 314 33.85 29.13 -7.80
N TRP A 315 34.26 27.87 -8.01
CA TRP A 315 35.64 27.43 -7.85
C TRP A 315 36.61 28.17 -8.78
N ILE A 316 36.23 28.42 -10.04
CA ILE A 316 37.05 29.21 -10.98
C ILE A 316 37.08 30.69 -10.59
N LYS A 317 35.95 31.23 -10.07
CA LYS A 317 35.86 32.64 -9.65
C LYS A 317 36.68 32.93 -8.39
N ASP A 318 36.66 32.03 -7.42
CA ASP A 318 37.36 32.19 -6.14
C ASP A 318 38.88 32.07 -6.28
N GLY A 319 39.39 31.78 -7.49
CA GLY A 319 40.78 32.03 -7.88
C GLY A 319 41.77 31.54 -6.84
N SER A 320 41.77 30.25 -6.49
CA SER A 320 42.78 29.72 -5.60
C SER A 320 44.14 29.70 -6.31
N GLN A 321 44.89 30.79 -6.17
CA GLN A 321 46.32 30.86 -6.48
C GLN A 321 47.18 29.95 -5.60
N ASP A 322 46.63 29.23 -4.61
CA ASP A 322 47.41 28.32 -3.78
C ASP A 322 47.08 26.84 -4.02
N ARG A 323 48.03 26.19 -4.72
CA ARG A 323 48.39 24.76 -4.67
C ARG A 323 47.26 23.74 -4.86
N PHE A 324 47.02 23.39 -6.13
CA PHE A 324 46.79 22.00 -6.51
C PHE A 324 47.68 21.66 -7.69
N SER A 325 48.90 21.19 -7.40
CA SER A 325 49.59 20.34 -8.35
C SER A 325 48.72 19.09 -8.55
N PHE A 326 48.59 18.64 -9.79
CA PHE A 326 47.84 17.43 -10.15
C PHE A 326 48.40 16.14 -9.49
N SER A 327 49.45 16.27 -8.67
CA SER A 327 50.07 15.21 -7.91
C SER A 327 49.50 15.14 -6.48
N ARG A 328 48.90 13.99 -6.18
CA ARG A 328 48.57 13.47 -4.83
C ARG A 328 47.34 14.09 -4.16
N GLY A 329 46.20 13.51 -4.53
CA GLY A 329 45.45 12.73 -3.54
C GLY A 329 44.66 13.52 -2.51
N ARG A 330 43.66 14.30 -2.94
CA ARG A 330 42.44 14.52 -2.13
C ARG A 330 41.25 15.10 -2.91
N MET A 331 40.95 14.51 -4.06
CA MET A 331 39.57 14.34 -4.56
C MET A 331 39.68 13.49 -5.82
N ARG A 332 39.10 12.28 -5.81
CA ARG A 332 39.11 11.43 -7.01
C ARG A 332 38.41 12.18 -8.14
N PRO A 333 38.98 12.22 -9.36
CA PRO A 333 38.36 12.90 -10.47
C PRO A 333 37.07 12.13 -10.81
N PHE A 334 35.92 12.68 -10.46
CA PHE A 334 34.69 12.20 -11.05
C PHE A 334 34.83 12.42 -12.56
N ARG A 335 34.69 11.36 -13.37
CA ARG A 335 34.66 11.42 -14.85
C ARG A 335 33.71 12.51 -15.39
N LYS A 336 32.72 12.91 -14.56
CA LYS A 336 31.79 14.03 -14.77
C LYS A 336 32.46 15.42 -14.77
N TRP A 337 33.51 15.67 -14.00
CA TRP A 337 34.18 16.98 -13.90
C TRP A 337 34.91 17.37 -15.19
N GLN A 338 35.63 16.43 -15.81
CA GLN A 338 36.28 16.65 -17.11
C GLN A 338 35.26 16.92 -18.22
N TYR A 339 34.09 16.26 -18.18
CA TYR A 339 33.01 16.51 -19.11
C TYR A 339 32.40 17.91 -18.93
N ILE A 340 32.21 18.35 -17.70
CA ILE A 340 31.68 19.68 -17.37
C ILE A 340 32.65 20.78 -17.82
N LEU A 341 33.96 20.65 -17.55
CA LEU A 341 34.96 21.61 -18.00
C LEU A 341 35.06 21.71 -19.53
N LYS A 342 35.03 20.56 -20.23
CA LYS A 342 34.96 20.54 -21.71
C LYS A 342 33.71 21.24 -22.25
N ARG A 343 32.57 21.08 -21.57
CA ARG A 343 31.30 21.70 -21.97
C ARG A 343 31.28 23.20 -21.69
N LEU A 344 31.80 23.64 -20.55
CA LEU A 344 31.90 25.07 -20.20
C LEU A 344 32.87 25.81 -21.13
N ASN A 345 33.96 25.15 -21.54
CA ASN A 345 34.86 25.66 -22.58
C ASN A 345 34.16 25.73 -23.95
N ARG A 346 33.40 24.68 -24.35
CA ARG A 346 32.56 24.73 -25.57
C ARG A 346 31.48 25.82 -25.55
N GLN A 347 31.03 26.25 -24.37
CA GLN A 347 30.06 27.35 -24.22
C GLN A 347 30.72 28.72 -24.11
N ALA A 348 32.05 28.82 -24.30
CA ALA A 348 32.84 30.04 -24.16
C ALA A 348 32.68 30.73 -22.78
N LEU A 349 32.39 29.96 -21.73
CA LEU A 349 32.24 30.49 -20.35
C LEU A 349 33.56 30.52 -19.59
N ILE A 350 34.57 29.80 -20.10
CA ILE A 350 35.90 29.68 -19.52
C ILE A 350 36.90 29.74 -20.66
N GLU A 351 37.97 30.52 -20.50
CA GLU A 351 39.13 30.54 -21.38
C GLU A 351 40.30 29.80 -20.73
N GLN A 352 41.06 29.06 -21.52
CA GLN A 352 42.23 28.31 -21.06
C GLN A 352 43.48 29.10 -21.44
N ALA A 353 44.04 29.86 -20.49
CA ALA A 353 45.29 30.59 -20.67
C ALA A 353 46.39 29.88 -19.85
N SER A 354 47.47 29.46 -20.53
CA SER A 354 48.73 29.01 -19.90
C SER A 354 48.58 27.97 -18.76
N GLY A 355 47.70 26.97 -18.95
CA GLY A 355 47.50 25.89 -17.97
C GLY A 355 46.50 26.20 -16.86
N HIS A 356 45.94 27.41 -16.84
CA HIS A 356 44.91 27.86 -15.92
C HIS A 356 43.58 28.10 -16.65
N TYR A 357 42.48 27.87 -15.93
CA TYR A 357 41.13 28.17 -16.41
C TYR A 357 40.71 29.52 -15.82
N ALA A 358 40.39 30.48 -16.68
CA ALA A 358 39.88 31.79 -16.29
C ALA A 358 38.44 31.96 -16.79
N LEU A 359 37.59 32.63 -16.01
CA LEU A 359 36.22 32.92 -16.43
C LEU A 359 36.19 34.03 -17.50
N THR A 360 35.39 33.82 -18.54
CA THR A 360 35.10 34.88 -19.51
C THR A 360 34.05 35.86 -18.93
N PRO A 361 33.88 37.07 -19.51
CA PRO A 361 32.82 38.01 -19.11
C PRO A 361 31.41 37.38 -19.15
N ALA A 362 31.17 36.48 -20.12
CA ALA A 362 29.94 35.70 -20.22
C ALA A 362 29.78 34.68 -19.08
N GLY A 363 30.88 34.06 -18.64
CA GLY A 363 30.94 33.18 -17.47
C GLY A 363 30.56 33.89 -16.17
N HIS A 364 31.09 35.09 -15.95
CA HIS A 364 30.77 35.92 -14.79
C HIS A 364 29.28 36.29 -14.73
N LYS A 365 28.69 36.68 -15.87
CA LYS A 365 27.25 37.03 -15.96
C LYS A 365 26.35 35.83 -15.66
N LYS A 366 26.71 34.64 -16.15
CA LYS A 366 25.95 33.40 -15.93
C LYS A 366 26.04 32.88 -14.50
N LEU A 367 27.21 33.01 -13.86
CA LEU A 367 27.39 32.71 -12.44
C LEU A 367 26.54 33.66 -11.57
N ALA A 368 26.59 34.96 -11.85
CA ALA A 368 25.81 35.96 -11.09
C ALA A 368 24.30 35.70 -11.20
N ALA A 369 23.80 35.36 -12.39
CA ALA A 369 22.39 35.00 -12.59
C ALA A 369 21.99 33.75 -11.80
N LYS A 370 22.80 32.68 -11.83
CA LYS A 370 22.50 31.45 -11.08
C LYS A 370 22.61 31.62 -9.55
N LEU A 371 23.53 32.46 -9.06
CA LEU A 371 23.62 32.76 -7.63
C LEU A 371 22.42 33.59 -7.14
N ALA A 372 21.92 34.52 -7.98
CA ALA A 372 20.70 35.27 -7.68
C ALA A 372 19.46 34.36 -7.63
N GLU A 373 19.33 33.40 -8.55
CA GLU A 373 18.27 32.39 -8.51
C GLU A 373 18.37 31.49 -7.27
N PHE A 374 19.59 31.11 -6.86
CA PHE A 374 19.80 30.29 -5.68
C PHE A 374 19.44 31.02 -4.38
N ASN A 375 19.81 32.31 -4.27
CA ASN A 375 19.47 33.16 -3.13
C ASN A 375 17.99 33.55 -3.06
N ALA A 376 17.23 33.46 -4.17
CA ALA A 376 15.79 33.70 -4.19
C ALA A 376 14.96 32.44 -3.85
N ALA A 377 15.59 31.26 -3.86
CA ALA A 377 14.95 29.97 -3.60
C ALA A 377 15.12 29.47 -2.16
N HIS A 378 15.92 30.17 -1.35
CA HIS A 378 16.10 30.00 0.10
C HIS A 378 15.66 31.27 0.82
#